data_AF-A0A1V5NN57-F1
#
_entry.id   AF-A0A1V5NN57-F1
#
_cell.length_a   1.000
_cell.length_b   1.000
_cell.length_c   1.000
_cell.angle_alpha   90.00
_cell.angle_beta   90.00
_cell.angle_gamma   90.00
#
_symmetry.space_group_name_H-M   'P 1'
#
loop_
_entity.id
_entity.type
_entity.pdbx_description
1 polymer ?
#
loop_
_entity_poly.entity_id
_entity_poly.type
_entity_poly.pdbx_seq_one_letter_code
_entity_poly.pdbx_strand_id
1 'polypeptide(L)'
;MIYFPRPEHAIIKYGEQEIHYAVAIPAGEGRYFLNRNTGKVTLKRGPCMFLPDPRQEVIVRRILEPKQCALWFPGNQEALEYNVRLKNIAKAQHADAYLPDGEARAKLPPPVPAPARPGAQLPPAAEPPAEGHAGDDFTRKRGFTQPRTITLDTKYEGAVAIDIWTGYAVLVVGRAGERRVIAGPQTYLLEYDEALESLELSTGTPKSDDNKIKTAYLRVLHNKVSDVVEAETNDLCRVRLKLSYRVNFEGDSSKWFNVENYVKFLTDHMRSLVRHAVKQHRIEEFYATAIRVIRDTILGSTGSDSKRTGRSFAENGMHIYDVEVLDVKIGDEAIEKLLIDAQHSVVKQTLEIASQKRQLEFTQQNEAIRQQIAEAQSQTKQQEFGLLTLEAKSQLLLNLAKIESETEARKRTLDAKLADQATLGKIDSAELSRKKEAYDLELEVTRRRLALKLEELKTETEAVIGKAGAVSPKLIAAMQAFSDKALAERMAQSMAPLAILGGRSVADVFSQLLKGTVLEGVLKSASEPEQ
;
A
#
# COMPACT_ATOMS: atom_id res chain seq x y z
N MET A 1 -37.67 -27.49 88.71
CA MET A 1 -36.31 -27.44 89.28
C MET A 1 -35.93 -25.97 89.33
N ILE A 2 -35.82 -25.37 90.52
CA ILE A 2 -35.52 -23.93 90.67
C ILE A 2 -34.02 -23.75 90.46
N TYR A 3 -33.66 -22.97 89.45
CA TYR A 3 -32.27 -22.66 89.12
C TYR A 3 -31.66 -21.79 90.24
N PHE A 4 -30.64 -22.33 90.92
CA PHE A 4 -29.84 -21.58 91.89
C PHE A 4 -28.73 -20.82 91.15
N PRO A 5 -28.61 -19.48 91.33
CA PRO A 5 -27.57 -18.71 90.65
C PRO A 5 -26.18 -19.13 91.15
N ARG A 6 -25.29 -19.46 90.20
CA ARG A 6 -23.90 -19.82 90.46
C ARG A 6 -23.04 -18.58 90.78
N PRO A 7 -21.87 -18.75 91.44
CA PRO A 7 -20.92 -17.66 91.75
C PRO A 7 -20.44 -16.88 90.53
N GLU A 8 -20.63 -17.44 89.33
CA GLU A 8 -20.27 -16.89 88.03
C GLU A 8 -21.25 -15.79 87.54
N HIS A 9 -22.35 -15.56 88.28
CA HIS A 9 -23.22 -14.39 88.12
C HIS A 9 -22.76 -13.19 88.96
N ALA A 10 -21.62 -13.29 89.65
CA ALA A 10 -21.06 -12.23 90.47
C ALA A 10 -20.30 -11.19 89.64
N ILE A 11 -20.88 -10.00 89.58
CA ILE A 11 -20.24 -8.69 89.83
C ILE A 11 -18.72 -8.77 90.00
N ILE A 12 -17.96 -8.20 89.06
CA ILE A 12 -16.52 -8.00 89.25
C ILE A 12 -16.36 -6.93 90.35
N LYS A 13 -16.04 -7.38 91.57
CA LYS A 13 -15.76 -6.50 92.72
C LYS A 13 -14.30 -6.09 92.71
N TYR A 14 -14.05 -4.78 92.69
CA TYR A 14 -12.80 -4.19 93.16
C TYR A 14 -13.06 -3.58 94.54
N GLY A 15 -12.75 -4.31 95.62
CA GLY A 15 -13.05 -3.87 96.99
C GLY A 15 -14.56 -3.78 97.27
N GLU A 16 -15.02 -2.68 97.88
CA GLU A 16 -16.42 -2.45 98.29
C GLU A 16 -17.32 -1.82 97.19
N GLN A 17 -16.81 -1.47 96.00
CA GLN A 17 -17.59 -0.81 94.95
C GLN A 17 -17.79 -1.69 93.71
N GLU A 18 -19.05 -1.84 93.31
CA GLU A 18 -19.49 -2.54 92.10
C GLU A 18 -19.44 -1.56 90.92
N ILE A 19 -18.38 -1.62 90.11
CA ILE A 19 -18.22 -0.73 88.95
C ILE A 19 -18.67 -1.48 87.69
N HIS A 20 -19.80 -1.05 87.11
CA HIS A 20 -20.25 -1.52 85.81
C HIS A 20 -19.61 -0.67 84.70
N TYR A 21 -18.78 -1.27 83.85
CA TYR A 21 -18.27 -0.58 82.67
C TYR A 21 -19.30 -0.69 81.54
N ALA A 22 -19.78 0.46 81.08
CA ALA A 22 -20.55 0.51 79.84
C ALA A 22 -19.64 0.12 78.67
N VAL A 23 -20.09 -0.80 77.83
CA VAL A 23 -19.38 -1.19 76.62
C VAL A 23 -19.67 -0.16 75.54
N ALA A 24 -18.61 0.48 75.06
CA ALA A 24 -18.71 1.38 73.92
C ALA A 24 -19.00 0.56 72.66
N ILE A 25 -20.08 0.88 71.96
CA ILE A 25 -20.40 0.36 70.63
C ILE A 25 -20.27 1.52 69.64
N PRO A 26 -19.14 1.63 68.91
CA PRO A 26 -18.95 2.60 67.85
C PRO A 26 -19.98 2.51 66.73
N ALA A 27 -20.09 3.54 65.90
CA ALA A 27 -20.93 3.50 64.71
C ALA A 27 -20.45 2.41 63.75
N GLY A 28 -21.37 1.59 63.23
CA GLY A 28 -21.05 0.46 62.34
C GLY A 28 -20.68 -0.84 63.06
N GLU A 29 -20.44 -0.81 64.37
CA GLU A 29 -20.27 -2.01 65.19
C GLU A 29 -21.57 -2.43 65.88
N GLY A 30 -21.61 -3.67 66.33
CA GLY A 30 -22.68 -4.18 67.18
C GLY A 30 -22.14 -5.13 68.25
N ARG A 31 -22.93 -5.40 69.27
CA ARG A 31 -22.61 -6.40 70.31
C ARG A 31 -23.82 -7.31 70.51
N TYR A 32 -23.57 -8.62 70.65
CA TYR A 32 -24.63 -9.56 71.02
C TYR A 32 -24.81 -9.59 72.53
N PHE A 33 -26.06 -9.59 72.97
CA PHE A 33 -26.41 -9.81 74.37
C PHE A 33 -27.50 -10.88 74.47
N LEU A 34 -27.39 -11.72 75.47
CA LEU A 34 -28.34 -12.77 75.83
C LEU A 34 -29.22 -12.25 76.96
N ASN A 35 -30.52 -12.27 76.76
CA ASN A 35 -31.47 -12.06 77.84
C ASN A 35 -31.64 -13.36 78.64
N ARG A 36 -31.26 -13.37 79.92
CA ARG A 36 -31.28 -14.53 80.82
C ARG A 36 -32.69 -15.08 81.07
N ASN A 37 -33.70 -14.21 81.07
CA ASN A 37 -35.08 -14.61 81.36
C ASN A 37 -35.74 -15.28 80.16
N THR A 38 -35.45 -14.81 78.96
CA THR A 38 -36.07 -15.30 77.71
C THR A 38 -35.18 -16.27 76.93
N GLY A 39 -33.89 -16.31 77.22
CA GLY A 39 -32.90 -17.07 76.46
C GLY A 39 -32.61 -16.51 75.05
N LYS A 40 -33.21 -15.37 74.68
CA LYS A 40 -33.05 -14.77 73.34
C LYS A 40 -31.74 -13.98 73.27
N VAL A 41 -30.96 -14.24 72.22
CA VAL A 41 -29.78 -13.43 71.87
C VAL A 41 -30.20 -12.36 70.88
N THR A 42 -29.84 -11.11 71.15
CA THR A 42 -30.19 -9.95 70.32
C THR A 42 -28.96 -9.10 70.01
N LEU A 43 -28.96 -8.49 68.83
CA LEU A 43 -27.92 -7.56 68.40
C LEU A 43 -28.25 -6.12 68.84
N LYS A 44 -27.33 -5.48 69.57
CA LYS A 44 -27.36 -4.03 69.81
C LYS A 44 -26.43 -3.34 68.83
N ARG A 45 -26.97 -2.46 67.98
CA ARG A 45 -26.21 -1.67 66.99
C ARG A 45 -25.79 -0.32 67.58
N GLY A 46 -24.58 0.13 67.27
CA GLY A 46 -24.08 1.45 67.66
C GLY A 46 -24.57 2.59 66.75
N PRO A 47 -24.19 3.85 67.01
CA PRO A 47 -23.33 4.28 68.11
C PRO A 47 -24.09 4.38 69.45
N CYS A 48 -23.69 3.63 70.47
CA CYS A 48 -24.22 3.80 71.83
C CYS A 48 -23.25 3.27 72.90
N MET A 49 -23.37 3.81 74.12
CA MET A 49 -22.76 3.22 75.31
C MET A 49 -23.77 2.21 75.88
N PHE A 50 -23.50 0.92 75.71
CA PHE A 50 -24.40 -0.14 76.15
C PHE A 50 -23.99 -0.65 77.53
N LEU A 51 -24.89 -0.50 78.50
CA LEU A 51 -24.73 -1.00 79.85
C LEU A 51 -25.70 -2.18 80.05
N PRO A 52 -25.25 -3.44 79.92
CA PRO A 52 -26.12 -4.59 80.13
C PRO A 52 -26.56 -4.67 81.60
N ASP A 53 -27.85 -4.86 81.86
CA ASP A 53 -28.35 -5.09 83.22
C ASP A 53 -27.80 -6.45 83.71
N PRO A 54 -26.95 -6.50 84.74
CA PRO A 54 -26.31 -7.73 85.20
C PRO A 54 -27.31 -8.80 85.67
N ARG A 55 -28.57 -8.43 85.97
CA ARG A 55 -29.63 -9.36 86.37
C ARG A 55 -30.29 -10.02 85.17
N GLN A 56 -30.43 -9.31 84.06
CA GLN A 56 -31.25 -9.73 82.93
C GLN A 56 -30.44 -10.01 81.66
N GLU A 57 -29.27 -9.42 81.49
CA GLU A 57 -28.54 -9.38 80.24
C GLU A 57 -27.06 -9.76 80.42
N VAL A 58 -26.51 -10.49 79.47
CA VAL A 58 -25.10 -10.92 79.44
C VAL A 58 -24.56 -10.74 78.04
N ILE A 59 -23.36 -10.20 77.90
CA ILE A 59 -22.71 -10.08 76.58
C ILE A 59 -22.26 -11.47 76.11
N VAL A 60 -22.55 -11.78 74.85
CA VAL A 60 -22.19 -13.06 74.25
C VAL A 60 -21.30 -12.82 73.03
N ARG A 61 -20.33 -13.72 72.83
CA ARG A 61 -19.49 -13.74 71.63
C ARG A 61 -19.93 -14.88 70.73
N ARG A 62 -20.05 -14.62 69.43
CA ARG A 62 -20.39 -15.63 68.43
C ARG A 62 -19.12 -16.30 67.94
N ILE A 63 -19.02 -17.61 68.11
CA ILE A 63 -17.91 -18.43 67.58
C ILE A 63 -18.28 -18.90 66.17
N LEU A 64 -17.41 -18.66 65.20
CA LEU A 64 -17.57 -19.20 63.85
C LEU A 64 -16.78 -20.49 63.68
N GLU A 65 -17.40 -21.50 63.10
CA GLU A 65 -16.68 -22.73 62.73
C GLU A 65 -15.64 -22.43 61.63
N PRO A 66 -14.50 -23.14 61.58
CA PRO A 66 -13.45 -22.86 60.59
C PRO A 66 -13.95 -22.87 59.14
N LYS A 67 -14.89 -23.77 58.82
CA LYS A 67 -15.55 -23.84 57.50
C LYS A 67 -16.42 -22.61 57.22
N GLN A 68 -17.13 -22.10 58.22
CA GLN A 68 -17.96 -20.89 58.10
C GLN A 68 -17.09 -19.65 57.98
N CYS A 69 -16.02 -19.55 58.78
CA CYS A 69 -15.06 -18.45 58.70
C CYS A 69 -14.39 -18.39 57.32
N ALA A 70 -13.97 -19.53 56.76
CA ALA A 70 -13.39 -19.60 55.43
C ALA A 70 -14.38 -19.20 54.31
N LEU A 71 -15.68 -19.52 54.49
CA LEU A 71 -16.74 -19.15 53.54
C LEU A 71 -17.08 -17.66 53.60
N TRP A 72 -17.21 -17.10 54.81
CA TRP A 72 -17.66 -15.72 55.02
C TRP A 72 -16.51 -14.72 54.80
N PHE A 73 -15.28 -15.10 55.16
CA PHE A 73 -14.08 -14.27 55.03
C PHE A 73 -13.00 -15.00 54.23
N PRO A 74 -13.17 -15.14 52.91
CA PRO A 74 -12.22 -15.87 52.07
C PRO A 74 -10.84 -15.20 52.12
N GLY A 75 -9.80 -15.99 52.41
CA GLY A 75 -8.40 -15.51 52.47
C GLY A 75 -7.98 -14.81 53.76
N ASN A 76 -8.88 -14.61 54.73
CA ASN A 76 -8.54 -13.96 56.01
C ASN A 76 -8.04 -14.98 57.04
N GLN A 77 -6.72 -15.13 57.15
CA GLN A 77 -6.08 -16.05 58.11
C GLN A 77 -6.21 -15.57 59.56
N GLU A 78 -6.14 -14.26 59.82
CA GLU A 78 -6.27 -13.69 61.17
C GLU A 78 -7.62 -14.06 61.81
N ALA A 79 -8.71 -13.91 61.05
CA ALA A 79 -10.06 -14.24 61.52
C ALA A 79 -10.20 -15.74 61.83
N LEU A 80 -9.57 -16.61 61.03
CA LEU A 80 -9.59 -18.04 61.24
C LEU A 80 -8.83 -18.43 62.52
N GLU A 81 -7.62 -17.89 62.71
CA GLU A 81 -6.84 -18.13 63.92
C GLU A 81 -7.54 -17.61 65.18
N TYR A 82 -8.13 -16.42 65.12
CA TYR A 82 -8.90 -15.85 66.22
C TYR A 82 -10.06 -16.76 66.63
N ASN A 83 -10.85 -17.23 65.68
CA ASN A 83 -11.99 -18.12 65.95
C ASN A 83 -11.53 -19.50 66.48
N VAL A 84 -10.42 -20.04 65.98
CA VAL A 84 -9.82 -21.29 66.49
C VAL A 84 -9.37 -21.12 67.94
N ARG A 85 -8.71 -20.02 68.28
CA ARG A 85 -8.29 -19.71 69.65
C ARG A 85 -9.49 -19.49 70.57
N LEU A 86 -10.49 -18.73 70.14
CA LEU A 86 -11.73 -18.51 70.89
C LEU A 86 -12.45 -19.84 71.19
N LYS A 87 -12.51 -20.74 70.20
CA LYS A 87 -13.04 -22.10 70.36
C LYS A 87 -12.21 -22.94 71.33
N ASN A 88 -10.89 -22.84 71.30
CA ASN A 88 -10.01 -23.55 72.24
C ASN A 88 -10.16 -23.04 73.67
N ILE A 89 -10.30 -21.72 73.87
CA ILE A 89 -10.56 -21.14 75.20
C ILE A 89 -11.93 -21.61 75.72
N ALA A 90 -12.97 -21.56 74.89
CA ALA A 90 -14.30 -22.06 75.25
C ALA A 90 -14.30 -23.56 75.58
N LYS A 91 -13.50 -24.37 74.88
CA LYS A 91 -13.36 -25.81 75.15
C LYS A 91 -12.57 -26.10 76.43
N ALA A 92 -11.47 -25.38 76.65
CA ALA A 92 -10.60 -25.55 77.82
C ALA A 92 -11.33 -25.20 79.14
N GLN A 93 -12.39 -24.40 79.07
CA GLN A 93 -13.16 -23.95 80.23
C GLN A 93 -14.47 -24.75 80.48
N HIS A 94 -14.78 -25.79 79.70
CA HIS A 94 -16.02 -26.61 79.81
C HIS A 94 -17.31 -25.82 80.12
N ALA A 95 -18.03 -25.46 79.05
CA ALA A 95 -19.49 -25.34 78.90
C ALA A 95 -20.33 -24.32 79.71
N ASP A 96 -19.92 -23.76 80.86
CA ASP A 96 -20.77 -22.82 81.63
C ASP A 96 -20.09 -21.52 82.11
N ALA A 97 -18.76 -21.39 81.97
CA ALA A 97 -18.02 -20.25 82.53
C ALA A 97 -18.02 -19.01 81.62
N TYR A 98 -18.51 -17.89 82.14
CA TYR A 98 -18.40 -16.54 81.58
C TYR A 98 -16.92 -16.18 81.32
N LEU A 99 -16.57 -15.71 80.11
CA LEU A 99 -15.26 -15.09 79.84
C LEU A 99 -15.29 -13.62 80.26
N PRO A 100 -14.58 -13.20 81.32
CA PRO A 100 -14.36 -11.78 81.57
C PRO A 100 -13.42 -11.20 80.48
N ASP A 101 -13.78 -10.04 79.93
CA ASP A 101 -13.05 -9.35 78.85
C ASP A 101 -11.55 -9.18 79.13
N GLY A 102 -11.17 -9.07 80.41
CA GLY A 102 -9.77 -8.96 80.86
C GLY A 102 -8.93 -10.24 80.65
N GLU A 103 -9.50 -11.44 80.89
CA GLU A 103 -8.73 -12.69 80.77
C GLU A 103 -8.59 -13.17 79.32
N ALA A 104 -9.58 -12.87 78.47
CA ALA A 104 -9.48 -13.10 77.04
C ALA A 104 -8.40 -12.21 76.41
N ARG A 105 -8.28 -10.95 76.84
CA ARG A 105 -7.22 -10.01 76.43
C ARG A 105 -5.84 -10.39 76.99
N ALA A 106 -5.76 -10.86 78.22
CA ALA A 106 -4.49 -11.24 78.86
C ALA A 106 -3.88 -12.56 78.31
N LYS A 107 -4.70 -13.47 77.77
CA LYS A 107 -4.25 -14.72 77.14
C LYS A 107 -4.01 -14.62 75.62
N LEU A 108 -4.23 -13.45 75.02
CA LEU A 108 -3.81 -13.13 73.66
C LEU A 108 -2.32 -12.70 73.69
N PRO A 109 -1.47 -13.16 72.75
CA PRO A 109 -0.13 -12.60 72.64
C PRO A 109 -0.24 -11.13 72.20
N PRO A 110 0.67 -10.24 72.65
CA PRO A 110 0.79 -8.93 72.03
C PRO A 110 1.11 -9.12 70.54
N PRO A 111 0.69 -8.20 69.65
CA PRO A 111 1.07 -8.26 68.25
C PRO A 111 2.60 -8.33 68.15
N VAL A 112 3.09 -9.11 67.19
CA VAL A 112 4.52 -9.21 66.90
C VAL A 112 5.03 -7.77 66.71
N PRO A 113 5.98 -7.28 67.52
CA PRO A 113 6.49 -5.94 67.33
C PRO A 113 7.10 -5.88 65.93
N ALA A 114 6.72 -4.87 65.15
CA ALA A 114 7.41 -4.53 63.92
C ALA A 114 8.93 -4.48 64.20
N PRO A 115 9.78 -4.97 63.28
CA PRO A 115 11.22 -5.01 63.50
C PRO A 115 11.70 -3.62 63.92
N ALA A 116 12.34 -3.57 65.09
CA ALA A 116 12.79 -2.33 65.70
C ALA A 116 13.68 -1.57 64.70
N ARG A 117 13.32 -0.31 64.44
CA ARG A 117 14.22 0.61 63.76
C ARG A 117 15.49 0.75 64.63
N PRO A 118 16.70 0.69 64.06
CA PRO A 118 17.92 0.84 64.85
C PRO A 118 17.92 2.23 65.51
N GLY A 119 17.95 2.29 66.84
CA GLY A 119 18.13 3.53 67.60
C GLY A 119 17.06 3.90 68.65
N ALA A 120 16.02 3.08 68.87
CA ALA A 120 15.05 3.36 69.95
C ALA A 120 15.51 2.72 71.28
N GLN A 121 15.82 3.56 72.28
CA GLN A 121 16.12 3.13 73.65
C GLN A 121 14.85 2.62 74.37
N LEU A 122 14.96 1.47 75.03
CA LEU A 122 13.92 0.93 75.91
C LEU A 122 13.78 1.79 77.19
N PRO A 123 12.55 2.11 77.66
CA PRO A 123 12.38 2.78 78.94
C PRO A 123 12.68 1.81 80.11
N PRO A 124 13.27 2.30 81.22
CA PRO A 124 13.61 1.44 82.35
C PRO A 124 12.36 0.99 83.12
N ALA A 125 12.42 -0.21 83.69
CA ALA A 125 11.37 -0.79 84.53
C ALA A 125 11.22 0.01 85.83
N ALA A 126 9.98 0.28 86.23
CA ALA A 126 9.66 1.00 87.46
C ALA A 126 9.87 0.11 88.70
N GLU A 127 10.65 0.60 89.66
CA GLU A 127 10.84 0.01 90.99
C GLU A 127 9.60 0.22 91.90
N PRO A 128 9.33 -0.68 92.87
CA PRO A 128 8.18 -0.56 93.77
C PRO A 128 8.41 0.58 94.79
N PRO A 129 7.34 1.27 95.23
CA PRO A 129 7.50 2.38 96.17
C PRO A 129 7.80 1.87 97.58
N ALA A 130 8.81 2.48 98.21
CA ALA A 130 9.14 2.28 99.61
C ALA A 130 8.08 2.92 100.53
N GLU A 131 7.78 2.24 101.65
CA GLU A 131 6.94 2.75 102.72
C GLU A 131 7.65 3.89 103.48
N GLY A 132 7.02 5.07 103.51
CA GLY A 132 7.53 6.26 104.20
C GLY A 132 6.41 7.00 104.92
N HIS A 133 6.64 7.27 106.20
CA HIS A 133 5.72 7.85 107.18
C HIS A 133 5.32 9.32 106.91
N ALA A 134 4.18 9.70 107.46
CA ALA A 134 3.50 10.98 107.31
C ALA A 134 4.23 12.18 107.97
N GLY A 135 4.35 13.27 107.23
CA GLY A 135 4.73 14.60 107.72
C GLY A 135 5.03 15.56 106.58
N ASP A 136 4.09 16.50 106.36
CA ASP A 136 4.20 17.75 105.59
C ASP A 136 5.15 17.81 104.38
N ASP A 137 4.60 17.60 103.19
CA ASP A 137 5.10 18.30 101.99
C ASP A 137 4.02 18.38 100.89
N PHE A 138 3.54 19.60 100.62
CA PHE A 138 2.61 19.92 99.53
C PHE A 138 3.32 19.82 98.17
N THR A 139 3.55 18.62 97.67
CA THR A 139 4.06 18.38 96.32
C THR A 139 2.93 18.51 95.29
N ARG A 140 2.72 19.73 94.77
CA ARG A 140 1.93 19.94 93.54
C ARG A 140 2.58 19.16 92.41
N LYS A 141 1.96 18.06 91.99
CA LYS A 141 2.35 17.25 90.82
C LYS A 141 2.49 18.14 89.58
N ARG A 142 3.70 18.57 89.24
CA ARG A 142 4.06 19.26 87.98
C ARG A 142 4.24 18.27 86.83
N GLY A 143 3.41 17.24 86.76
CA GLY A 143 3.36 16.33 85.61
C GLY A 143 2.16 16.70 84.76
N PHE A 144 2.38 17.27 83.57
CA PHE A 144 1.34 17.36 82.56
C PHE A 144 0.85 15.94 82.27
N THR A 145 -0.30 15.58 82.84
CA THR A 145 -0.91 14.27 82.62
C THR A 145 -1.56 14.36 81.25
N GLN A 146 -0.92 13.77 80.24
CA GLN A 146 -1.50 13.71 78.90
C GLN A 146 -2.93 13.16 79.00
N PRO A 147 -3.88 13.68 78.21
CA PRO A 147 -5.22 13.12 78.16
C PRO A 147 -5.12 11.60 77.95
N ARG A 148 -5.88 10.82 78.71
CA ARG A 148 -5.88 9.36 78.56
C ARG A 148 -6.36 9.02 77.15
N THR A 149 -5.46 8.65 76.26
CA THR A 149 -5.80 8.11 74.94
C THR A 149 -6.28 6.68 75.12
N ILE A 150 -7.56 6.43 74.88
CA ILE A 150 -8.13 5.09 74.89
C ILE A 150 -8.00 4.53 73.47
N THR A 151 -7.14 3.52 73.29
CA THR A 151 -7.09 2.73 72.07
C THR A 151 -8.14 1.61 72.15
N LEU A 152 -9.15 1.70 71.28
CA LEU A 152 -10.19 0.68 71.14
C LEU A 152 -9.77 -0.30 70.03
N ASP A 153 -9.31 -1.49 70.41
CA ASP A 153 -9.07 -2.60 69.47
C ASP A 153 -10.26 -3.56 69.54
N THR A 154 -11.37 -3.16 68.90
CA THR A 154 -12.68 -3.85 68.96
C THR A 154 -12.95 -4.75 67.77
N LYS A 155 -11.99 -4.90 66.83
CA LYS A 155 -12.14 -5.55 65.52
C LYS A 155 -12.84 -6.92 65.57
N TYR A 156 -12.51 -7.76 66.56
CA TYR A 156 -13.05 -9.12 66.69
C TYR A 156 -13.95 -9.31 67.92
N GLU A 157 -14.22 -8.24 68.68
CA GLU A 157 -15.05 -8.32 69.88
C GLU A 157 -16.53 -8.05 69.60
N GLY A 158 -16.82 -7.49 68.42
CA GLY A 158 -18.16 -7.13 67.95
C GLY A 158 -18.99 -8.28 67.38
N ALA A 159 -20.20 -7.93 66.95
CA ALA A 159 -21.03 -8.76 66.11
C ALA A 159 -20.36 -9.01 64.76
N VAL A 160 -20.75 -10.10 64.10
CA VAL A 160 -20.11 -10.49 62.84
C VAL A 160 -20.62 -9.57 61.75
N ALA A 161 -19.74 -8.68 61.28
CA ALA A 161 -20.02 -7.76 60.20
C ALA A 161 -19.53 -8.36 58.87
N ILE A 162 -20.30 -8.14 57.80
CA ILE A 162 -19.93 -8.52 56.44
C ILE A 162 -19.97 -7.29 55.58
N ASP A 163 -18.83 -6.98 54.96
CA ASP A 163 -18.72 -5.90 53.99
C ASP A 163 -19.08 -6.43 52.61
N ILE A 164 -20.21 -5.98 52.07
CA ILE A 164 -20.68 -6.36 50.75
C ILE A 164 -20.26 -5.27 49.78
N TRP A 165 -19.42 -5.65 48.81
CA TRP A 165 -18.82 -4.71 47.87
C TRP A 165 -19.80 -4.35 46.75
N THR A 166 -19.54 -3.26 46.03
CA THR A 166 -20.34 -2.84 44.89
C THR A 166 -20.48 -3.98 43.87
N GLY A 167 -21.72 -4.28 43.47
CA GLY A 167 -22.01 -5.33 42.49
C GLY A 167 -21.98 -6.76 43.03
N TYR A 168 -21.81 -6.93 44.34
CA TYR A 168 -21.98 -8.20 45.03
C TYR A 168 -23.27 -8.22 45.85
N ALA A 169 -23.83 -9.42 46.02
CA ALA A 169 -24.91 -9.68 46.95
C ALA A 169 -24.63 -10.95 47.75
N VAL A 170 -25.26 -11.04 48.90
CA VAL A 170 -25.20 -12.18 49.81
C VAL A 170 -26.62 -12.55 50.22
N LEU A 171 -26.90 -13.85 50.32
CA LEU A 171 -28.15 -14.35 50.87
C LEU A 171 -27.97 -14.69 52.36
N VAL A 172 -28.70 -13.97 53.19
CA VAL A 172 -28.79 -14.20 54.63
C VAL A 172 -30.04 -15.04 54.91
N VAL A 173 -29.84 -16.15 55.62
CA VAL A 173 -30.91 -17.06 56.02
C VAL A 173 -30.97 -17.12 57.54
N GLY A 174 -32.10 -16.71 58.11
CA GLY A 174 -32.39 -16.88 59.52
C GLY A 174 -32.75 -18.33 59.84
N ARG A 175 -32.49 -18.77 61.07
CA ARG A 175 -32.88 -20.12 61.53
C ARG A 175 -34.39 -20.37 61.49
N ALA A 176 -35.19 -19.30 61.50
CA ALA A 176 -36.65 -19.32 61.33
C ALA A 176 -37.09 -19.55 59.87
N GLY A 177 -36.16 -19.62 58.91
CA GLY A 177 -36.45 -19.81 57.48
C GLY A 177 -36.64 -18.51 56.69
N GLU A 178 -36.47 -17.34 57.33
CA GLU A 178 -36.49 -16.05 56.64
C GLU A 178 -35.27 -15.92 55.72
N ARG A 179 -35.50 -15.66 54.43
CA ARG A 179 -34.46 -15.47 53.41
C ARG A 179 -34.40 -14.01 53.01
N ARG A 180 -33.25 -13.35 53.13
CA ARG A 180 -33.04 -11.94 52.80
C ARG A 180 -31.79 -11.77 51.95
N VAL A 181 -31.96 -11.21 50.76
CA VAL A 181 -30.84 -10.89 49.88
C VAL A 181 -30.40 -9.46 50.12
N ILE A 182 -29.10 -9.29 50.39
CA ILE A 182 -28.50 -8.02 50.72
C ILE A 182 -27.52 -7.67 49.59
N ALA A 183 -27.83 -6.63 48.83
CA ALA A 183 -26.97 -6.11 47.78
C ALA A 183 -26.05 -4.99 48.32
N GLY A 184 -24.80 -4.95 47.86
CA GLY A 184 -23.85 -3.90 48.22
C GLY A 184 -24.01 -2.61 47.40
N PRO A 185 -23.28 -1.53 47.74
CA PRO A 185 -22.26 -1.45 48.79
C PRO A 185 -22.86 -1.16 50.16
N GLN A 186 -22.72 -2.08 51.12
CA GLN A 186 -23.07 -1.84 52.52
C GLN A 186 -22.42 -2.88 53.45
N THR A 187 -22.16 -2.48 54.69
CA THR A 187 -21.78 -3.39 55.78
C THR A 187 -23.04 -3.89 56.46
N TYR A 188 -23.22 -5.21 56.52
CA TYR A 188 -24.34 -5.84 57.23
C TYR A 188 -23.86 -6.53 58.49
N LEU A 189 -24.49 -6.21 59.61
CA LEU A 189 -24.27 -6.90 60.89
C LEU A 189 -25.25 -8.08 60.97
N LEU A 190 -24.71 -9.30 60.99
CA LEU A 190 -25.52 -10.51 61.12
C LEU A 190 -26.15 -10.58 62.52
N GLU A 191 -27.41 -10.98 62.58
CA GLU A 191 -28.02 -11.45 63.82
C GLU A 191 -27.42 -12.80 64.24
N TYR A 192 -27.63 -13.19 65.50
CA TYR A 192 -26.98 -14.40 66.05
C TYR A 192 -27.45 -15.69 65.37
N ASP A 193 -28.72 -15.74 64.95
CA ASP A 193 -29.38 -16.87 64.30
C ASP A 193 -29.35 -16.81 62.77
N GLU A 194 -28.76 -15.75 62.19
CA GLU A 194 -28.57 -15.58 60.75
C GLU A 194 -27.28 -16.26 60.27
N ALA A 195 -27.35 -16.93 59.13
CA ALA A 195 -26.21 -17.52 58.45
C ALA A 195 -26.22 -17.17 56.95
N LEU A 196 -25.04 -17.18 56.32
CA LEU A 196 -24.96 -16.99 54.86
C LEU A 196 -25.18 -18.32 54.14
N GLU A 197 -26.04 -18.29 53.13
CA GLU A 197 -26.20 -19.43 52.21
C GLU A 197 -24.99 -19.51 51.27
N SER A 198 -24.47 -20.73 51.05
CA SER A 198 -23.34 -20.96 50.16
C SER A 198 -23.81 -21.34 48.75
N LEU A 199 -23.16 -20.78 47.74
CA LEU A 199 -23.28 -21.15 46.34
C LEU A 199 -22.09 -22.02 45.92
N GLU A 200 -22.34 -22.96 45.02
CA GLU A 200 -21.31 -23.78 44.39
C GLU A 200 -21.21 -23.43 42.91
N LEU A 201 -20.15 -22.73 42.52
CA LEU A 201 -19.98 -22.22 41.17
C LEU A 201 -18.96 -23.05 40.41
N SER A 202 -19.32 -23.52 39.22
CA SER A 202 -18.41 -24.24 38.33
C SER A 202 -17.22 -23.38 37.91
N THR A 203 -16.02 -23.94 38.08
CA THR A 203 -14.74 -23.35 37.64
C THR A 203 -14.05 -24.24 36.61
N GLY A 204 -13.04 -23.69 35.93
CA GLY A 204 -12.40 -24.33 34.78
C GLY A 204 -12.89 -23.83 33.42
N THR A 205 -12.27 -24.32 32.34
CA THR A 205 -12.63 -24.07 30.94
C THR A 205 -12.26 -25.33 30.14
N PRO A 206 -13.21 -26.12 29.61
CA PRO A 206 -14.67 -25.92 29.65
C PRO A 206 -15.23 -25.95 31.08
N LYS A 207 -16.33 -25.23 31.31
CA LYS A 207 -17.01 -25.25 32.62
C LYS A 207 -17.64 -26.63 32.85
N SER A 208 -17.19 -27.36 33.87
CA SER A 208 -17.74 -28.68 34.24
C SER A 208 -18.13 -28.72 35.73
N ASP A 209 -18.61 -29.87 36.19
CA ASP A 209 -18.90 -30.11 37.61
C ASP A 209 -17.67 -30.54 38.41
N ASP A 210 -16.54 -30.80 37.75
CA ASP A 210 -15.36 -31.41 38.39
C ASP A 210 -14.67 -30.43 39.34
N ASN A 211 -14.59 -29.16 38.93
CA ASN A 211 -13.99 -28.09 39.71
C ASN A 211 -15.08 -27.10 40.10
N LYS A 212 -15.37 -26.97 41.39
CA LYS A 212 -16.35 -26.03 41.93
C LYS A 212 -15.70 -25.15 42.98
N ILE A 213 -16.05 -23.86 42.98
CA ILE A 213 -15.74 -22.94 44.06
C ILE A 213 -16.98 -22.75 44.91
N LYS A 214 -16.81 -22.92 46.22
CA LYS A 214 -17.84 -22.62 47.21
C LYS A 214 -17.69 -21.19 47.72
N THR A 215 -18.72 -20.37 47.57
CA THR A 215 -18.70 -18.94 47.93
C THR A 215 -20.06 -18.49 48.49
N ALA A 216 -20.08 -17.55 49.43
CA ALA A 216 -21.32 -16.91 49.89
C ALA A 216 -21.67 -15.64 49.09
N TYR A 217 -20.73 -15.15 48.28
CA TYR A 217 -20.87 -13.89 47.54
C TYR A 217 -21.23 -14.17 46.09
N LEU A 218 -22.36 -13.62 45.66
CA LEU A 218 -22.81 -13.62 44.28
C LEU A 218 -22.42 -12.30 43.62
N ARG A 219 -21.77 -12.35 42.45
CA ARG A 219 -21.54 -11.17 41.62
C ARG A 219 -22.78 -10.88 40.77
N VAL A 220 -23.54 -9.87 41.18
CA VAL A 220 -24.82 -9.44 40.57
C VAL A 220 -24.58 -8.56 39.35
N LEU A 221 -23.56 -7.68 39.39
CA LEU A 221 -23.28 -6.71 38.34
C LEU A 221 -21.97 -6.98 37.61
N HIS A 222 -21.98 -6.70 36.30
CA HIS A 222 -20.82 -6.79 35.40
C HIS A 222 -20.11 -8.14 35.51
N ASN A 223 -20.88 -9.21 35.64
CA ASN A 223 -20.33 -10.54 35.73
C ASN A 223 -19.86 -11.00 34.35
N LYS A 224 -18.70 -11.67 34.31
CA LYS A 224 -18.11 -12.18 33.07
C LYS A 224 -17.87 -13.67 33.23
N VAL A 225 -18.57 -14.47 32.43
CA VAL A 225 -18.46 -15.93 32.44
C VAL A 225 -17.91 -16.36 31.09
N SER A 226 -16.72 -16.97 31.09
CA SER A 226 -16.12 -17.56 29.88
C SER A 226 -16.41 -19.06 29.81
N ASP A 227 -16.62 -19.56 28.60
CA ASP A 227 -16.81 -20.97 28.33
C ASP A 227 -16.24 -21.39 26.98
N VAL A 228 -16.01 -22.69 26.81
CA VAL A 228 -15.63 -23.31 25.55
C VAL A 228 -16.74 -24.27 25.13
N VAL A 229 -17.32 -24.01 23.97
CA VAL A 229 -18.38 -24.82 23.38
C VAL A 229 -17.81 -25.58 22.20
N GLU A 230 -17.83 -26.90 22.28
CA GLU A 230 -17.59 -27.77 21.14
C GLU A 230 -18.93 -28.07 20.47
N ALA A 231 -19.01 -27.74 19.18
CA ALA A 231 -20.17 -27.89 18.32
C ALA A 231 -19.77 -28.51 16.99
N GLU A 232 -20.76 -29.00 16.25
CA GLU A 232 -20.56 -29.61 14.95
C GLU A 232 -21.47 -28.91 13.94
N THR A 233 -20.91 -28.53 12.79
CA THR A 233 -21.67 -27.90 11.71
C THR A 233 -22.52 -28.93 10.95
N ASN A 234 -23.31 -28.45 9.98
CA ASN A 234 -24.07 -29.30 9.07
C ASN A 234 -23.15 -30.28 8.31
N ASP A 235 -21.98 -29.80 7.87
CA ASP A 235 -20.99 -30.55 7.09
C ASP A 235 -20.12 -31.50 7.96
N LEU A 236 -20.59 -31.87 9.16
CA LEU A 236 -19.89 -32.76 10.09
C LEU A 236 -18.50 -32.26 10.54
N CYS A 237 -18.24 -30.96 10.41
CA CYS A 237 -16.99 -30.35 10.86
C CYS A 237 -17.12 -29.95 12.34
N ARG A 238 -16.18 -30.40 13.17
CA ARG A 238 -16.12 -30.01 14.59
C ARG A 238 -15.53 -28.61 14.71
N VAL A 239 -16.16 -27.76 15.51
CA VAL A 239 -15.73 -26.39 15.78
C VAL A 239 -15.69 -26.17 17.29
N ARG A 240 -14.60 -25.55 17.75
CA ARG A 240 -14.40 -25.13 19.14
C ARG A 240 -14.55 -23.62 19.22
N LEU A 241 -15.56 -23.18 19.97
CA LEU A 241 -15.92 -21.79 20.17
C LEU A 241 -15.55 -21.35 21.58
N LYS A 242 -14.72 -20.32 21.70
CA LYS A 242 -14.43 -19.69 22.99
C LYS A 242 -15.32 -18.47 23.14
N LEU A 243 -16.25 -18.53 24.08
CA LEU A 243 -17.27 -17.50 24.30
C LEU A 243 -17.09 -16.84 25.65
N SER A 244 -17.43 -15.57 25.75
CA SER A 244 -17.56 -14.88 27.02
C SER A 244 -18.89 -14.17 27.11
N TYR A 245 -19.69 -14.58 28.08
CA TYR A 245 -20.99 -14.00 28.39
C TYR A 245 -20.81 -12.89 29.41
N ARG A 246 -21.47 -11.75 29.16
CA ARG A 246 -21.62 -10.69 30.15
C ARG A 246 -23.02 -10.76 30.72
N VAL A 247 -23.11 -10.95 32.03
CA VAL A 247 -24.36 -11.27 32.73
C VAL A 247 -24.57 -10.28 33.87
N ASN A 248 -25.80 -9.82 34.00
CA ASN A 248 -26.29 -9.11 35.18
C ASN A 248 -27.45 -9.90 35.78
N PHE A 249 -27.72 -9.70 37.06
CA PHE A 249 -28.94 -10.17 37.69
C PHE A 249 -29.90 -8.99 37.83
N GLU A 250 -31.07 -9.10 37.24
CA GLU A 250 -32.10 -8.05 37.17
C GLU A 250 -33.42 -8.55 37.77
N GLY A 251 -34.30 -7.62 38.16
CA GLY A 251 -35.60 -7.93 38.75
C GLY A 251 -35.55 -8.18 40.26
N ASP A 252 -36.34 -9.13 40.74
CA ASP A 252 -36.52 -9.41 42.17
C ASP A 252 -35.29 -10.10 42.77
N SER A 253 -34.66 -9.44 43.75
CA SER A 253 -33.48 -9.94 44.46
C SER A 253 -33.71 -11.28 45.14
N SER A 254 -34.94 -11.63 45.50
CA SER A 254 -35.27 -12.92 46.12
C SER A 254 -34.92 -14.12 45.23
N LYS A 255 -34.90 -13.94 43.91
CA LYS A 255 -34.72 -15.02 42.94
C LYS A 255 -33.26 -15.31 42.60
N TRP A 256 -32.35 -14.37 42.86
CA TRP A 256 -30.95 -14.46 42.40
C TRP A 256 -30.22 -15.71 42.91
N PHE A 257 -30.63 -16.23 44.06
CA PHE A 257 -30.05 -17.40 44.73
C PHE A 257 -30.88 -18.68 44.59
N ASN A 258 -31.93 -18.69 43.76
CA ASN A 258 -32.75 -19.89 43.56
C ASN A 258 -31.99 -21.02 42.84
N VAL A 259 -30.95 -20.68 42.08
CA VAL A 259 -30.11 -21.63 41.35
C VAL A 259 -28.75 -21.70 42.03
N GLU A 260 -28.45 -22.86 42.61
CA GLU A 260 -27.19 -23.11 43.36
C GLU A 260 -25.95 -22.87 42.49
N ASN A 261 -25.95 -23.37 41.25
CA ASN A 261 -24.85 -23.21 40.29
C ASN A 261 -25.35 -22.51 39.02
N TYR A 262 -25.52 -21.19 39.10
CA TYR A 262 -25.98 -20.40 37.96
C TYR A 262 -25.01 -20.45 36.76
N VAL A 263 -23.70 -20.62 37.01
CA VAL A 263 -22.68 -20.69 35.96
C VAL A 263 -22.91 -21.91 35.08
N LYS A 264 -23.12 -23.08 35.69
CA LYS A 264 -23.45 -24.31 34.97
C LYS A 264 -24.76 -24.16 34.21
N PHE A 265 -25.82 -23.69 34.88
CA PHE A 265 -27.14 -23.51 34.27
C PHE A 265 -27.08 -22.61 33.03
N LEU A 266 -26.34 -21.49 33.13
CA LEU A 266 -26.05 -20.61 32.01
C LEU A 266 -25.30 -21.33 30.88
N THR A 267 -24.17 -21.98 31.20
CA THR A 267 -23.33 -22.61 30.17
C THR A 267 -24.01 -23.80 29.49
N ASP A 268 -24.76 -24.62 30.21
CA ASP A 268 -25.45 -25.78 29.64
C ASP A 268 -26.57 -25.34 28.70
N HIS A 269 -27.35 -24.33 29.09
CA HIS A 269 -28.37 -23.76 28.22
C HIS A 269 -27.75 -23.11 26.97
N MET A 270 -26.69 -22.31 27.14
CA MET A 270 -25.99 -21.67 26.02
C MET A 270 -25.31 -22.69 25.09
N ARG A 271 -24.66 -23.74 25.63
CA ARG A 271 -24.07 -24.83 24.84
C ARG A 271 -25.12 -25.52 23.98
N SER A 272 -26.28 -25.82 24.55
CA SER A 272 -27.37 -26.46 23.82
C SER A 272 -27.87 -25.58 22.67
N LEU A 273 -28.11 -24.29 22.93
CA LEU A 273 -28.54 -23.32 21.91
C LEU A 273 -27.50 -23.11 20.81
N VAL A 274 -26.24 -22.89 21.19
CA VAL A 274 -25.15 -22.67 20.23
C VAL A 274 -24.91 -23.92 19.39
N ARG A 275 -24.91 -25.12 19.99
CA ARG A 275 -24.80 -26.38 19.23
C ARG A 275 -25.93 -26.53 18.22
N HIS A 276 -27.16 -26.23 18.61
CA HIS A 276 -28.30 -26.29 17.71
C HIS A 276 -28.17 -25.30 16.54
N ALA A 277 -27.79 -24.05 16.81
CA ALA A 277 -27.64 -23.02 15.78
C ALA A 277 -26.48 -23.33 14.82
N VAL A 278 -25.32 -23.76 15.34
CA VAL A 278 -24.16 -24.14 14.52
C VAL A 278 -24.50 -25.31 13.59
N LYS A 279 -25.33 -26.27 14.04
CA LYS A 279 -25.72 -27.44 13.23
C LYS A 279 -26.56 -27.07 12.00
N GLN A 280 -27.20 -25.90 11.98
CA GLN A 280 -28.01 -25.44 10.84
C GLN A 280 -27.16 -24.83 9.72
N HIS A 281 -25.92 -24.41 10.00
CA HIS A 281 -25.05 -23.72 9.05
C HIS A 281 -23.96 -24.63 8.48
N ARG A 282 -23.58 -24.36 7.23
CA ARG A 282 -22.37 -24.91 6.60
C ARG A 282 -21.12 -24.25 7.17
N ILE A 283 -19.97 -24.93 7.09
CA ILE A 283 -18.72 -24.42 7.70
C ILE A 283 -18.26 -23.10 7.06
N GLU A 284 -18.41 -22.95 5.75
CA GLU A 284 -18.01 -21.74 5.01
C GLU A 284 -18.83 -20.52 5.43
N GLU A 285 -20.16 -20.66 5.42
CA GLU A 285 -21.10 -19.61 5.84
C GLU A 285 -20.91 -19.24 7.32
N PHE A 286 -20.70 -20.27 8.15
CA PHE A 286 -20.47 -20.10 9.57
C PHE A 286 -19.15 -19.36 9.83
N TYR A 287 -18.05 -19.71 9.17
CA TYR A 287 -16.76 -19.05 9.40
C TYR A 287 -16.81 -17.56 9.04
N ALA A 288 -17.45 -17.20 7.93
CA ALA A 288 -17.62 -15.81 7.52
C ALA A 288 -18.55 -15.01 8.47
N THR A 289 -19.56 -15.67 9.05
CA THR A 289 -20.65 -15.02 9.78
C THR A 289 -20.71 -15.39 11.26
N ALA A 290 -19.68 -16.06 11.80
CA ALA A 290 -19.70 -16.73 13.11
C ALA A 290 -20.15 -15.79 14.23
N ILE A 291 -19.56 -14.59 14.26
CA ILE A 291 -19.85 -13.57 15.29
C ILE A 291 -21.32 -13.15 15.23
N ARG A 292 -21.87 -12.94 14.04
CA ARG A 292 -23.26 -12.53 13.87
C ARG A 292 -24.21 -13.66 14.26
N VAL A 293 -23.99 -14.88 13.74
CA VAL A 293 -24.82 -16.05 14.06
C VAL A 293 -24.89 -16.30 15.57
N ILE A 294 -23.74 -16.30 16.26
CA ILE A 294 -23.69 -16.56 17.70
C ILE A 294 -24.37 -15.44 18.49
N ARG A 295 -24.10 -14.17 18.15
CA ARG A 295 -24.72 -13.04 18.87
C ARG A 295 -26.22 -12.98 18.65
N ASP A 296 -26.70 -13.24 17.44
CA ASP A 296 -28.14 -13.21 17.13
C ASP A 296 -28.88 -14.40 17.77
N THR A 297 -28.23 -15.56 17.86
CA THR A 297 -28.80 -16.74 18.55
C THR A 297 -28.97 -16.48 20.06
N ILE A 298 -27.97 -15.87 20.70
CA ILE A 298 -27.97 -15.69 22.16
C ILE A 298 -28.78 -14.46 22.56
N LEU A 299 -28.51 -13.31 21.95
CA LEU A 299 -29.08 -12.01 22.33
C LEU A 299 -30.39 -11.67 21.59
N GLY A 300 -30.75 -12.46 20.57
CA GLY A 300 -31.85 -12.16 19.65
C GLY A 300 -31.40 -11.33 18.44
N SER A 301 -32.28 -11.26 17.44
CA SER A 301 -32.08 -10.40 16.28
C SER A 301 -32.02 -8.93 16.68
N THR A 302 -31.36 -8.11 15.87
CA THR A 302 -31.34 -6.66 16.04
C THR A 302 -32.75 -6.10 15.84
N GLY A 303 -33.36 -5.62 16.92
CA GLY A 303 -34.64 -4.90 16.84
C GLY A 303 -34.51 -3.56 16.13
N SER A 304 -35.66 -2.92 15.86
CA SER A 304 -35.77 -1.63 15.16
C SER A 304 -34.95 -0.50 15.80
N ASP A 305 -34.57 -0.64 17.06
CA ASP A 305 -33.88 0.39 17.85
C ASP A 305 -32.36 0.14 17.96
N SER A 306 -31.79 -0.71 17.10
CA SER A 306 -30.36 -1.10 17.07
C SER A 306 -29.78 -1.76 18.34
N LYS A 307 -30.57 -1.80 19.43
CA LYS A 307 -30.27 -2.50 20.67
C LYS A 307 -30.79 -3.93 20.60
N ARG A 308 -29.94 -4.88 20.99
CA ARG A 308 -30.34 -6.27 21.19
C ARG A 308 -31.02 -6.37 22.55
N THR A 309 -32.17 -7.03 22.60
CA THR A 309 -32.97 -7.21 23.82
C THR A 309 -32.27 -8.10 24.86
N GLY A 310 -31.24 -8.85 24.46
CA GLY A 310 -30.56 -9.78 25.35
C GLY A 310 -31.45 -10.99 25.66
N ARG A 311 -30.98 -11.84 26.57
CA ARG A 311 -31.71 -13.03 27.00
C ARG A 311 -31.84 -13.08 28.51
N SER A 312 -33.07 -13.16 28.98
CA SER A 312 -33.40 -13.28 30.41
C SER A 312 -33.72 -14.73 30.80
N PHE A 313 -33.35 -15.10 32.01
CA PHE A 313 -33.72 -16.35 32.68
C PHE A 313 -34.71 -16.05 33.79
N ALA A 314 -35.90 -16.64 33.73
CA ALA A 314 -36.98 -16.36 34.68
C ALA A 314 -36.73 -17.00 36.05
N GLU A 315 -35.94 -18.06 36.10
CA GLU A 315 -35.69 -18.90 37.28
C GLU A 315 -34.87 -18.16 38.34
N ASN A 316 -33.86 -17.40 37.92
CA ASN A 316 -32.94 -16.69 38.81
C ASN A 316 -32.74 -15.20 38.47
N GLY A 317 -33.45 -14.67 37.47
CA GLY A 317 -33.35 -13.26 37.09
C GLY A 317 -32.04 -12.90 36.39
N MET A 318 -31.28 -13.88 35.88
CA MET A 318 -30.09 -13.58 35.06
C MET A 318 -30.50 -12.95 33.73
N HIS A 319 -29.74 -11.94 33.31
CA HIS A 319 -29.89 -11.28 32.03
C HIS A 319 -28.53 -11.22 31.32
N ILE A 320 -28.44 -11.87 30.15
CA ILE A 320 -27.30 -11.76 29.26
C ILE A 320 -27.52 -10.54 28.37
N TYR A 321 -26.75 -9.49 28.60
CA TYR A 321 -26.84 -8.26 27.81
C TYR A 321 -25.83 -8.20 26.66
N ASP A 322 -24.71 -8.93 26.77
CA ASP A 322 -23.71 -8.99 25.70
C ASP A 322 -22.94 -10.31 25.69
N VAL A 323 -22.45 -10.67 24.50
CA VAL A 323 -21.64 -11.87 24.25
C VAL A 323 -20.45 -11.50 23.37
N GLU A 324 -19.27 -11.85 23.85
CA GLU A 324 -18.01 -11.75 23.13
C GLU A 324 -17.63 -13.14 22.58
N VAL A 325 -17.37 -13.22 21.29
CA VAL A 325 -16.73 -14.39 20.66
C VAL A 325 -15.23 -14.13 20.70
N LEU A 326 -14.51 -14.88 21.53
CA LEU A 326 -13.07 -14.69 21.74
C LEU A 326 -12.24 -15.42 20.68
N ASP A 327 -12.67 -16.62 20.29
CA ASP A 327 -11.93 -17.47 19.37
C ASP A 327 -12.86 -18.49 18.71
N VAL A 328 -12.61 -18.80 17.43
CA VAL A 328 -13.34 -19.78 16.64
C VAL A 328 -12.30 -20.67 15.96
N LYS A 329 -12.14 -21.88 16.47
CA LYS A 329 -11.18 -22.86 15.94
C LYS A 329 -11.90 -24.02 15.27
N ILE A 330 -11.46 -24.37 14.08
CA ILE A 330 -11.91 -25.58 13.41
C ILE A 330 -11.09 -26.74 14.00
N GLY A 331 -11.76 -27.84 14.35
CA GLY A 331 -11.11 -28.99 14.96
C GLY A 331 -10.21 -29.76 14.00
N ASP A 332 -10.44 -29.62 12.69
CA ASP A 332 -9.67 -30.24 11.61
C ASP A 332 -8.77 -29.19 10.93
N GLU A 333 -7.46 -29.34 11.12
CA GLU A 333 -6.45 -28.46 10.55
C GLU A 333 -6.39 -28.52 9.01
N ALA A 334 -6.77 -29.64 8.39
CA ALA A 334 -6.75 -29.78 6.94
C ALA A 334 -7.84 -28.91 6.31
N ILE A 335 -9.04 -28.93 6.89
CA ILE A 335 -10.18 -28.11 6.44
C ILE A 335 -9.90 -26.63 6.69
N GLU A 336 -9.30 -26.29 7.83
CA GLU A 336 -8.89 -24.91 8.11
C GLU A 336 -7.93 -24.37 7.04
N LYS A 337 -6.89 -25.14 6.69
CA LYS A 337 -5.96 -24.76 5.61
C LYS A 337 -6.65 -24.62 4.27
N LEU A 338 -7.53 -25.55 3.89
CA LEU A 338 -8.28 -25.48 2.64
C LEU A 338 -9.17 -24.24 2.54
N LEU A 339 -9.83 -23.85 3.64
CA LEU A 339 -10.65 -22.63 3.68
C LEU A 339 -9.80 -21.36 3.57
N ILE A 340 -8.66 -21.32 4.27
CA ILE A 340 -7.70 -20.21 4.17
C ILE A 340 -7.15 -20.09 2.74
N ASP A 341 -6.77 -21.21 2.13
CA ASP A 341 -6.25 -21.25 0.75
C ASP A 341 -7.31 -20.81 -0.26
N ALA A 342 -8.57 -21.25 -0.08
CA ALA A 342 -9.69 -20.81 -0.91
C ALA A 342 -9.92 -19.30 -0.81
N GLN A 343 -9.90 -18.74 0.41
CA GLN A 343 -10.01 -17.29 0.61
C GLN A 343 -8.85 -16.52 -0.02
N HIS A 344 -7.61 -17.00 0.15
CA HIS A 344 -6.46 -16.40 -0.52
C HIS A 344 -6.56 -16.48 -2.05
N SER A 345 -7.09 -17.57 -2.60
CA SER A 345 -7.33 -17.72 -4.03
C SER A 345 -8.35 -16.70 -4.54
N VAL A 346 -9.47 -16.50 -3.84
CA VAL A 346 -10.49 -15.50 -4.18
C VAL A 346 -9.90 -14.09 -4.15
N VAL A 347 -9.10 -13.75 -3.13
CA VAL A 347 -8.43 -12.45 -3.04
C VAL A 347 -7.44 -12.26 -4.19
N LYS A 348 -6.64 -13.29 -4.52
CA LYS A 348 -5.72 -13.26 -5.67
C LYS A 348 -6.47 -13.01 -6.98
N GLN A 349 -7.54 -13.76 -7.25
CA GLN A 349 -8.37 -13.57 -8.44
C GLN A 349 -8.99 -12.18 -8.51
N THR A 350 -9.47 -11.65 -7.37
CA THR A 350 -10.04 -10.30 -7.31
C THR A 350 -8.99 -9.23 -7.63
N LEU A 351 -7.76 -9.39 -7.12
CA LEU A 351 -6.63 -8.51 -7.43
C LEU A 351 -6.20 -8.62 -8.90
N GLU A 352 -6.19 -9.83 -9.47
CA GLU A 352 -5.89 -10.07 -10.88
C GLU A 352 -6.94 -9.41 -11.79
N ILE A 353 -8.24 -9.57 -11.50
CA ILE A 353 -9.32 -8.90 -12.24
C ILE A 353 -9.17 -7.38 -12.13
N ALA A 354 -8.89 -6.85 -10.95
CA ALA A 354 -8.67 -5.41 -10.76
C ALA A 354 -7.44 -4.91 -11.55
N SER A 355 -6.37 -5.70 -11.60
CA SER A 355 -5.18 -5.41 -12.41
C SER A 355 -5.49 -5.40 -13.90
N GLN A 356 -6.19 -6.42 -14.40
CA GLN A 356 -6.62 -6.51 -15.81
C GLN A 356 -7.55 -5.35 -16.20
N LYS A 357 -8.46 -4.94 -15.32
CA LYS A 357 -9.31 -3.75 -15.55
C LYS A 357 -8.48 -2.47 -15.69
N ARG A 358 -7.51 -2.24 -14.80
CA ARG A 358 -6.60 -1.08 -14.91
C ARG A 358 -5.78 -1.14 -16.20
N GLN A 359 -5.31 -2.31 -16.60
CA GLN A 359 -4.57 -2.49 -17.84
C GLN A 359 -5.43 -2.16 -19.06
N LEU A 360 -6.69 -2.63 -19.08
CA LEU A 360 -7.64 -2.33 -20.13
C LEU A 360 -7.92 -0.82 -20.22
N GLU A 361 -8.17 -0.16 -19.09
CA GLU A 361 -8.38 1.30 -19.02
C GLU A 361 -7.15 2.06 -19.54
N PHE A 362 -5.94 1.66 -19.14
CA PHE A 362 -4.71 2.26 -19.63
C PHE A 362 -4.57 2.09 -21.15
N THR A 363 -4.82 0.90 -21.69
CA THR A 363 -4.77 0.66 -23.14
C THR A 363 -5.82 1.48 -23.89
N GLN A 364 -7.05 1.59 -23.38
CA GLN A 364 -8.10 2.42 -23.98
C GLN A 364 -7.70 3.90 -24.01
N GLN A 365 -7.19 4.43 -22.90
CA GLN A 365 -6.72 5.81 -22.84
C GLN A 365 -5.55 6.06 -23.80
N ASN A 366 -4.61 5.13 -23.88
CA ASN A 366 -3.45 5.26 -24.76
C ASN A 366 -3.84 5.21 -26.24
N GLU A 367 -4.75 4.31 -26.64
CA GLU A 367 -5.27 4.26 -28.01
C GLU A 367 -6.12 5.50 -28.34
N ALA A 368 -6.92 6.03 -27.41
CA ALA A 368 -7.64 7.28 -27.61
C ALA A 368 -6.69 8.46 -27.85
N ILE A 369 -5.61 8.57 -27.06
CA ILE A 369 -4.57 9.59 -27.26
C ILE A 369 -3.88 9.40 -28.62
N ARG A 370 -3.56 8.16 -29.01
CA ARG A 370 -2.96 7.87 -30.33
C ARG A 370 -3.87 8.28 -31.48
N GLN A 371 -5.16 8.01 -31.39
CA GLN A 371 -6.15 8.43 -32.38
C GLN A 371 -6.17 9.96 -32.50
N GLN A 372 -6.22 10.68 -31.36
CA GLN A 372 -6.17 12.15 -31.35
C GLN A 372 -4.88 12.70 -31.95
N ILE A 373 -3.73 12.11 -31.65
CA ILE A 373 -2.44 12.50 -32.24
C ILE A 373 -2.45 12.27 -33.76
N ALA A 374 -2.93 11.11 -34.21
CA ALA A 374 -3.00 10.78 -35.62
C ALA A 374 -3.95 11.71 -36.39
N GLU A 375 -5.11 12.03 -35.82
CA GLU A 375 -6.05 13.01 -36.37
C GLU A 375 -5.42 14.40 -36.46
N ALA A 376 -4.80 14.89 -35.39
CA ALA A 376 -4.14 16.19 -35.38
C ALA A 376 -2.98 16.27 -36.40
N GLN A 377 -2.19 15.20 -36.53
CA GLN A 377 -1.12 15.11 -37.55
C GLN A 377 -1.69 15.09 -38.96
N SER A 378 -2.78 14.35 -39.19
CA SER A 378 -3.46 14.29 -40.49
C SER A 378 -4.04 15.65 -40.88
N GLN A 379 -4.70 16.33 -39.95
CA GLN A 379 -5.20 17.70 -40.14
C GLN A 379 -4.07 18.67 -40.46
N THR A 380 -2.95 18.59 -39.72
CA THR A 380 -1.76 19.42 -39.99
C THR A 380 -1.22 19.18 -41.40
N LYS A 381 -1.09 17.92 -41.82
CA LYS A 381 -0.64 17.59 -43.18
C LYS A 381 -1.59 18.07 -44.26
N GLN A 382 -2.91 17.97 -44.04
CA GLN A 382 -3.90 18.49 -44.99
C GLN A 382 -3.80 20.01 -45.13
N GLN A 383 -3.58 20.73 -44.03
CA GLN A 383 -3.35 22.17 -44.07
C GLN A 383 -2.04 22.52 -44.79
N GLU A 384 -0.96 21.79 -44.51
CA GLU A 384 0.34 21.97 -45.18
C GLU A 384 0.23 21.76 -46.69
N PHE A 385 -0.42 20.67 -47.14
CA PHE A 385 -0.70 20.46 -48.56
C PHE A 385 -1.58 21.58 -49.14
N GLY A 386 -2.58 22.05 -48.40
CA GLY A 386 -3.39 23.20 -48.79
C GLY A 386 -2.55 24.45 -49.04
N LEU A 387 -1.66 24.79 -48.11
CA LEU A 387 -0.73 25.92 -48.24
C LEU A 387 0.21 25.74 -49.43
N LEU A 388 0.82 24.55 -49.59
CA LEU A 388 1.70 24.25 -50.73
C LEU A 388 0.98 24.40 -52.07
N THR A 389 -0.27 23.96 -52.18
CA THR A 389 -1.04 24.16 -53.42
C THR A 389 -1.33 25.64 -53.69
N LEU A 390 -1.54 26.44 -52.64
CA LEU A 390 -1.79 27.87 -52.77
C LEU A 390 -0.51 28.64 -53.14
N GLU A 391 0.63 28.27 -52.55
CA GLU A 391 1.95 28.78 -52.92
C GLU A 391 2.30 28.43 -54.36
N ALA A 392 2.12 27.16 -54.78
CA ALA A 392 2.37 26.73 -56.14
C ALA A 392 1.48 27.48 -57.16
N LYS A 393 0.19 27.68 -56.83
CA LYS A 393 -0.71 28.52 -57.65
C LYS A 393 -0.22 29.97 -57.74
N SER A 394 0.20 30.55 -56.62
CA SER A 394 0.69 31.93 -56.59
C SER A 394 1.99 32.10 -57.38
N GLN A 395 2.91 31.13 -57.27
CA GLN A 395 4.14 31.08 -58.07
C GLN A 395 3.84 30.92 -59.56
N LEU A 396 2.89 30.06 -59.92
CA LEU A 396 2.47 29.88 -61.31
C LEU A 396 1.90 31.18 -61.88
N LEU A 397 1.03 31.88 -61.14
CA LEU A 397 0.47 33.17 -61.56
C LEU A 397 1.58 34.22 -61.77
N LEU A 398 2.55 34.29 -60.85
CA LEU A 398 3.68 35.21 -60.98
C LEU A 398 4.57 34.87 -62.18
N ASN A 399 4.78 33.58 -62.45
CA ASN A 399 5.54 33.12 -63.61
C ASN A 399 4.81 33.40 -64.93
N LEU A 400 3.49 33.19 -64.98
CA LEU A 400 2.68 33.55 -66.15
C LEU A 400 2.74 35.06 -66.41
N ALA A 401 2.57 35.90 -65.38
CA ALA A 401 2.69 37.34 -65.53
C ALA A 401 4.07 37.79 -66.02
N LYS A 402 5.16 37.15 -65.55
CA LYS A 402 6.52 37.39 -66.05
C LYS A 402 6.65 37.00 -67.53
N ILE A 403 6.20 35.80 -67.90
CA ILE A 403 6.26 35.32 -69.29
C ILE A 403 5.44 36.23 -70.20
N GLU A 404 4.23 36.62 -69.80
CA GLU A 404 3.40 37.57 -70.54
C GLU A 404 4.14 38.89 -70.76
N SER A 405 4.68 39.50 -69.69
CA SER A 405 5.46 40.74 -69.79
C SER A 405 6.69 40.59 -70.70
N GLU A 406 7.41 39.47 -70.64
CA GLU A 406 8.56 39.21 -71.51
C GLU A 406 8.14 39.00 -72.97
N THR A 407 7.04 38.30 -73.22
CA THR A 407 6.51 38.08 -74.58
C THR A 407 6.01 39.38 -75.19
N GLU A 408 5.37 40.27 -74.43
CA GLU A 408 4.97 41.59 -74.89
C GLU A 408 6.18 42.46 -75.21
N ALA A 409 7.21 42.48 -74.35
CA ALA A 409 8.45 43.19 -74.62
C ALA A 409 9.15 42.63 -75.88
N ARG A 410 9.20 41.31 -76.05
CA ARG A 410 9.75 40.66 -77.25
C ARG A 410 8.94 41.01 -78.51
N LYS A 411 7.61 41.01 -78.45
CA LYS A 411 6.77 41.44 -79.59
C LYS A 411 7.09 42.88 -79.99
N ARG A 412 7.10 43.82 -79.03
CA ARG A 412 7.43 45.23 -79.29
C ARG A 412 8.83 45.41 -79.92
N THR A 413 9.82 44.64 -79.46
CA THR A 413 11.18 44.70 -80.04
C THR A 413 11.26 44.08 -81.44
N LEU A 414 10.53 42.99 -81.70
CA LEU A 414 10.42 42.40 -83.04
C LEU A 414 9.71 43.33 -84.02
N ASP A 415 8.61 43.95 -83.60
CA ASP A 415 7.86 44.92 -84.42
C ASP A 415 8.74 46.13 -84.77
N ALA A 416 9.53 46.64 -83.82
CA ALA A 416 10.52 47.69 -84.08
C ALA A 416 11.59 47.24 -85.10
N LYS A 417 12.14 46.03 -84.97
CA LYS A 417 13.12 45.48 -85.93
C LYS A 417 12.54 45.30 -87.34
N LEU A 418 11.28 44.88 -87.46
CA LEU A 418 10.60 44.76 -88.76
C LEU A 418 10.42 46.13 -89.42
N ALA A 419 10.06 47.15 -88.64
CA ALA A 419 9.97 48.53 -89.13
C ALA A 419 11.34 49.03 -89.63
N ASP A 420 12.41 48.76 -88.88
CA ASP A 420 13.78 49.10 -89.29
C ASP A 420 14.19 48.38 -90.58
N GLN A 421 13.90 47.08 -90.71
CA GLN A 421 14.18 46.32 -91.93
C GLN A 421 13.46 46.88 -93.16
N ALA A 422 12.21 47.35 -93.02
CA ALA A 422 11.48 47.98 -94.12
C ALA A 422 12.15 49.28 -94.59
N THR A 423 12.81 50.03 -93.70
CA THR A 423 13.59 51.21 -94.07
C THR A 423 14.91 50.84 -94.74
N LEU A 424 15.63 49.84 -94.22
CA LEU A 424 16.88 49.33 -94.80
C LEU A 424 16.65 48.76 -96.21
N GLY A 425 15.58 47.98 -96.43
CA GLY A 425 15.27 47.43 -97.75
C GLY A 425 15.06 48.50 -98.83
N LYS A 426 14.52 49.68 -98.46
CA LYS A 426 14.41 50.81 -99.40
C LYS A 426 15.78 51.38 -99.76
N ILE A 427 16.70 51.49 -98.79
CA ILE A 427 18.07 51.96 -99.03
C ILE A 427 18.82 50.97 -99.92
N ASP A 428 18.78 49.68 -99.60
CA ASP A 428 19.46 48.63 -100.36
C ASP A 428 18.96 48.56 -101.81
N SER A 429 17.64 48.71 -102.03
CA SER A 429 17.07 48.73 -103.39
C SER A 429 17.59 49.91 -104.23
N ALA A 430 17.81 51.06 -103.61
CA ALA A 430 18.35 52.26 -104.25
C ALA A 430 19.88 52.19 -104.45
N GLU A 431 20.61 51.41 -103.67
CA GLU A 431 22.03 51.11 -103.91
C GLU A 431 22.21 50.10 -105.03
N LEU A 432 21.38 49.05 -105.07
CA LEU A 432 21.44 48.01 -106.08
C LEU A 432 21.08 48.57 -107.46
N SER A 433 20.12 49.50 -107.55
CA SER A 433 19.82 50.20 -108.80
C SER A 433 21.02 51.00 -109.31
N ARG A 434 21.68 51.78 -108.44
CA ARG A 434 22.90 52.54 -108.78
C ARG A 434 24.04 51.63 -109.23
N LYS A 435 24.25 50.50 -108.55
CA LYS A 435 25.28 49.51 -108.94
C LYS A 435 24.97 48.88 -110.29
N LYS A 436 23.71 48.55 -110.57
CA LYS A 436 23.30 47.96 -111.85
C LYS A 436 23.55 48.92 -113.02
N GLU A 437 23.19 50.19 -112.88
CA GLU A 437 23.46 51.22 -113.89
C GLU A 437 24.97 51.40 -114.15
N ALA A 438 25.79 51.37 -113.10
CA ALA A 438 27.24 51.44 -113.24
C ALA A 438 27.82 50.21 -113.98
N TYR A 439 27.37 49.01 -113.63
CA TYR A 439 27.81 47.78 -114.28
C TYR A 439 27.36 47.69 -115.75
N ASP A 440 26.14 48.12 -116.08
CA ASP A 440 25.63 48.11 -117.45
C ASP A 440 26.47 49.06 -118.35
N LEU A 441 26.84 50.23 -117.84
CA LEU A 441 27.74 51.17 -118.52
C LEU A 441 29.14 50.55 -118.75
N GLU A 442 29.70 49.89 -117.72
CA GLU A 442 31.02 49.26 -117.81
C GLU A 442 31.02 48.10 -118.83
N LEU A 443 29.96 47.30 -118.86
CA LEU A 443 29.76 46.24 -119.86
C LEU A 443 29.71 46.80 -121.29
N GLU A 444 29.05 47.93 -121.49
CA GLU A 444 28.96 48.57 -122.79
C GLU A 444 30.33 49.09 -123.28
N VAL A 445 31.09 49.74 -122.41
CA VAL A 445 32.47 50.19 -122.70
C VAL A 445 33.36 48.99 -123.03
N THR A 446 33.25 47.91 -122.27
CA THR A 446 34.06 46.70 -122.45
C THR A 446 33.73 46.00 -123.77
N ARG A 447 32.45 45.91 -124.15
CA ARG A 447 32.03 45.38 -125.46
C ARG A 447 32.61 46.19 -126.62
N ARG A 448 32.59 47.52 -126.54
CA ARG A 448 33.19 48.38 -127.59
C ARG A 448 34.70 48.19 -127.69
N ARG A 449 35.42 48.08 -126.56
CA ARG A 449 36.86 47.78 -126.54
C ARG A 449 37.19 46.43 -127.18
N LEU A 450 36.43 45.38 -126.87
CA LEU A 450 36.65 44.04 -127.43
C LEU A 450 36.37 44.00 -128.93
N ALA A 451 35.36 44.72 -129.42
CA ALA A 451 35.08 44.82 -130.84
C ALA A 451 36.24 45.45 -131.62
N LEU A 452 36.80 46.54 -131.09
CA LEU A 452 37.96 47.23 -131.68
C LEU A 452 39.20 46.32 -131.70
N LYS A 453 39.41 45.52 -130.64
CA LYS A 453 40.52 44.58 -130.54
C LYS A 453 40.38 43.38 -131.49
N LEU A 454 39.16 42.90 -131.73
CA LEU A 454 38.89 41.87 -132.73
C LEU A 454 39.19 42.35 -134.16
N GLU A 455 38.93 43.62 -134.43
CA GLU A 455 39.23 44.24 -135.73
C GLU A 455 40.75 44.36 -135.94
N GLU A 456 41.48 44.83 -134.93
CA GLU A 456 42.95 44.91 -134.93
C GLU A 456 43.59 43.53 -135.18
N LEU A 457 43.16 42.49 -134.45
CA LEU A 457 43.63 41.11 -134.62
C LEU A 457 43.32 40.53 -136.01
N LYS A 458 42.18 40.87 -136.62
CA LYS A 458 41.86 40.47 -138.00
C LYS A 458 42.83 41.11 -138.99
N THR A 459 43.12 42.40 -138.83
CA THR A 459 44.09 43.08 -139.71
C THR A 459 45.52 42.54 -139.52
N GLU A 460 45.94 42.22 -138.29
CA GLU A 460 47.25 41.59 -138.05
C GLU A 460 47.35 40.20 -138.67
N THR A 461 46.31 39.36 -138.53
CA THR A 461 46.31 38.01 -139.10
C THR A 461 46.30 38.02 -140.62
N GLU A 462 45.55 38.91 -141.26
CA GLU A 462 45.60 39.13 -142.71
C GLU A 462 47.01 39.56 -143.17
N ALA A 463 47.68 40.44 -142.44
CA ALA A 463 49.06 40.85 -142.73
C ALA A 463 50.09 39.71 -142.57
N VAL A 464 49.88 38.79 -141.62
CA VAL A 464 50.74 37.60 -141.42
C VAL A 464 50.54 36.59 -142.56
N ILE A 465 49.31 36.35 -143.01
CA ILE A 465 49.02 35.47 -144.16
C ILE A 465 49.71 36.02 -145.42
N GLY A 466 49.68 37.35 -145.63
CA GLY A 466 50.40 38.01 -146.71
C GLY A 466 51.92 37.82 -146.66
N LYS A 467 52.52 37.83 -145.46
CA LYS A 467 53.96 37.59 -145.27
C LYS A 467 54.36 36.12 -145.48
N ALA A 468 53.51 35.16 -145.10
CA ALA A 468 53.78 33.73 -145.24
C ALA A 468 53.70 33.23 -146.70
N GLY A 469 52.86 33.85 -147.54
CA GLY A 469 52.73 33.49 -148.96
C GLY A 469 53.95 33.78 -149.85
N ALA A 470 54.89 34.61 -149.39
CA ALA A 470 56.08 35.02 -150.15
C ALA A 470 57.28 34.07 -150.02
N VAL A 471 57.22 33.01 -149.18
CA VAL A 471 58.32 32.06 -148.98
C VAL A 471 58.07 30.79 -149.81
N SER A 472 58.76 30.67 -150.94
CA SER A 472 58.60 29.55 -151.88
C SER A 472 59.13 28.20 -151.34
N PRO A 473 58.56 27.05 -151.76
CA PRO A 473 58.97 25.70 -151.31
C PRO A 473 60.42 25.31 -151.62
N LYS A 474 61.13 26.06 -152.50
CA LYS A 474 62.51 25.77 -152.90
C LYS A 474 63.57 26.17 -151.86
N LEU A 475 63.25 27.04 -150.90
CA LEU A 475 64.19 27.48 -149.86
C LEU A 475 64.30 26.47 -148.70
N ILE A 476 63.21 25.77 -148.38
CA ILE A 476 63.15 24.77 -147.30
C ILE A 476 64.00 23.54 -147.65
N ALA A 477 63.97 23.10 -148.92
CA ALA A 477 64.82 22.00 -149.40
C ALA A 477 66.32 22.34 -149.46
N ALA A 478 66.68 23.61 -149.64
CA ALA A 478 68.08 24.04 -149.71
C ALA A 478 68.74 24.20 -148.33
N MET A 479 67.99 24.55 -147.28
CA MET A 479 68.55 24.66 -145.93
C MET A 479 68.80 23.31 -145.26
N GLN A 480 67.98 22.29 -145.55
CA GLN A 480 68.14 20.95 -144.97
C GLN A 480 69.32 20.18 -145.57
N ALA A 481 69.58 20.34 -146.88
CA ALA A 481 70.77 19.77 -147.52
C ALA A 481 72.10 20.41 -147.03
N PHE A 482 72.04 21.62 -146.45
CA PHE A 482 73.21 22.34 -145.92
C PHE A 482 73.51 21.98 -144.46
N SER A 483 72.51 21.63 -143.65
CA SER A 483 72.70 21.18 -142.26
C SER A 483 73.34 19.80 -142.19
N ASP A 484 72.98 18.88 -143.09
CA ASP A 484 73.46 17.50 -143.06
C ASP A 484 74.94 17.37 -143.49
N LYS A 485 75.42 18.27 -144.36
CA LYS A 485 76.81 18.27 -144.85
C LYS A 485 77.79 18.86 -143.82
N ALA A 486 77.37 19.88 -143.07
CA ALA A 486 78.21 20.52 -142.04
C ALA A 486 78.32 19.71 -140.74
N LEU A 487 77.29 18.92 -140.40
CA LEU A 487 77.28 18.06 -139.21
C LEU A 487 78.22 16.85 -139.38
N ALA A 488 78.23 16.24 -140.57
CA ALA A 488 79.07 15.08 -140.88
C ALA A 488 80.57 15.42 -140.93
N GLU A 489 80.94 16.60 -141.43
CA GLU A 489 82.34 17.02 -141.59
C GLU A 489 83.00 17.36 -140.24
N ARG A 490 82.28 18.02 -139.31
CA ARG A 490 82.80 18.38 -137.98
C ARG A 490 82.88 17.20 -136.99
N MET A 491 82.01 16.19 -137.11
CA MET A 491 82.11 14.97 -136.28
C MET A 491 83.28 14.07 -136.70
N ALA A 492 83.55 13.94 -138.00
CA ALA A 492 84.67 13.14 -138.50
C ALA A 492 86.05 13.66 -138.05
N GLN A 493 86.23 14.99 -137.95
CA GLN A 493 87.48 15.58 -137.50
C GLN A 493 87.71 15.50 -135.98
N SER A 494 86.64 15.43 -135.17
CA SER A 494 86.75 15.54 -133.71
C SER A 494 86.89 14.20 -132.98
N MET A 495 86.71 13.06 -133.66
CA MET A 495 86.85 11.73 -133.02
C MET A 495 87.96 10.84 -133.57
N ALA A 496 88.72 11.30 -134.58
CA ALA A 496 89.93 10.61 -135.05
C ALA A 496 90.98 10.31 -133.94
N PRO A 497 91.13 11.10 -132.85
CA PRO A 497 92.17 10.81 -131.84
C PRO A 497 91.79 9.82 -130.72
N LEU A 498 90.51 9.48 -130.49
CA LEU A 498 90.14 8.55 -129.40
C LEU A 498 89.95 7.09 -129.86
N ALA A 499 90.11 6.83 -131.17
CA ALA A 499 90.13 5.49 -131.76
C ALA A 499 91.49 4.76 -131.61
N ILE A 500 92.42 5.30 -130.81
CA ILE A 500 93.76 4.73 -130.59
C ILE A 500 93.99 4.53 -129.09
N LEU A 501 93.34 3.53 -128.49
CA LEU A 501 93.81 2.65 -127.40
C LEU A 501 92.62 1.83 -126.88
N GLY A 502 92.22 0.81 -127.66
CA GLY A 502 91.12 -0.07 -127.24
C GLY A 502 90.54 -1.02 -128.30
N GLY A 503 91.11 -1.13 -129.50
CA GLY A 503 91.01 -2.33 -130.35
C GLY A 503 89.61 -2.88 -130.71
N ARG A 504 88.52 -2.10 -130.63
CA ARG A 504 87.19 -2.47 -131.14
C ARG A 504 86.51 -1.26 -131.82
N SER A 505 85.68 -1.54 -132.82
CA SER A 505 85.44 -0.69 -134.00
C SER A 505 84.48 0.49 -133.78
N VAL A 506 84.66 1.54 -134.59
CA VAL A 506 83.91 2.82 -134.57
C VAL A 506 82.40 2.64 -134.76
N ALA A 507 81.96 1.58 -135.45
CA ALA A 507 80.55 1.32 -135.71
C ALA A 507 79.75 0.95 -134.46
N ASP A 508 80.36 0.23 -133.52
CA ASP A 508 79.66 -0.29 -132.34
C ASP A 508 79.35 0.83 -131.33
N VAL A 509 80.28 1.76 -131.12
CA VAL A 509 80.10 2.91 -130.21
C VAL A 509 79.05 3.89 -130.77
N PHE A 510 79.01 4.06 -132.10
CA PHE A 510 78.06 4.95 -132.77
C PHE A 510 76.61 4.45 -132.63
N SER A 511 76.40 3.14 -132.68
CA SER A 511 75.08 2.53 -132.52
C SER A 511 74.49 2.69 -131.10
N GLN A 512 75.33 2.68 -130.07
CA GLN A 512 74.88 2.85 -128.67
C GLN A 512 74.50 4.30 -128.35
N LEU A 513 75.21 5.27 -128.94
CA LEU A 513 74.98 6.70 -128.69
C LEU A 513 73.70 7.25 -129.34
N LEU A 514 73.24 6.62 -130.44
CA LEU A 514 72.06 7.05 -131.21
C LEU A 514 70.77 6.30 -130.85
N LYS A 515 70.83 5.36 -129.90
CA LYS A 515 69.69 4.56 -129.47
C LYS A 515 68.59 5.46 -128.89
N GLY A 516 67.40 5.47 -129.51
CA GLY A 516 66.25 6.26 -129.07
C GLY A 516 66.07 7.65 -129.72
N THR A 517 66.87 8.01 -130.73
CA THR A 517 66.69 9.27 -131.50
C THR A 517 66.03 9.00 -132.87
N VAL A 518 65.45 10.04 -133.48
CA VAL A 518 64.71 9.97 -134.77
C VAL A 518 65.57 9.42 -135.93
N LEU A 519 66.89 9.40 -135.78
CA LEU A 519 67.86 8.86 -136.75
C LEU A 519 68.11 7.34 -136.63
N GLU A 520 67.55 6.66 -135.62
CA GLU A 520 67.62 5.18 -135.51
C GLU A 520 67.04 4.48 -136.76
N GLY A 521 66.03 5.09 -137.38
CA GLY A 521 65.36 4.54 -138.56
C GLY A 521 66.20 4.51 -139.84
N VAL A 522 67.26 5.32 -139.96
CA VAL A 522 68.03 5.50 -141.20
C VAL A 522 69.15 4.47 -141.36
N LEU A 523 69.66 3.90 -140.26
CA LEU A 523 70.72 2.88 -140.29
C LEU A 523 70.19 1.45 -140.47
N LYS A 524 68.93 1.17 -140.12
CA LYS A 524 68.30 -0.14 -140.36
C LYS A 524 67.92 -0.36 -141.83
N SER A 525 67.80 0.70 -142.63
CA SER A 525 67.41 0.62 -144.05
C SER A 525 68.59 0.48 -145.03
N ALA A 526 69.83 0.34 -144.55
CA ALA A 526 71.03 0.31 -145.39
C ALA A 526 71.95 -0.91 -145.16
N SER A 527 71.49 -1.96 -144.47
CA SER A 527 72.29 -3.17 -144.20
C SER A 527 71.55 -4.48 -144.46
N GLU A 528 70.88 -4.58 -145.61
CA GLU A 528 70.70 -5.87 -146.29
C GLU A 528 71.06 -5.68 -147.78
N PRO A 529 72.13 -6.32 -148.25
CA PRO A 529 72.41 -6.48 -149.67
C PRO A 529 71.70 -7.76 -150.16
N GLU A 530 70.84 -7.65 -151.16
CA GLU A 530 70.62 -8.75 -152.09
C GLU A 530 71.41 -8.49 -153.37
N GLN A 531 71.71 -9.58 -154.06
CA GLN A 531 72.47 -9.68 -155.31
C GLN A 531 72.16 -8.62 -156.36
#